data_AF-A0A960JJL1-F1
#
_entry.id   AF-A0A960JJL1-F1
#
_cell.length_a   1.000
_cell.length_b   1.000
_cell.length_c   1.000
_cell.angle_alpha   90.00
_cell.angle_beta   90.00
_cell.angle_gamma   90.00
#
_symmetry.space_group_name_H-M   'P 1'
#
loop_
_entity.id
_entity.type
_entity.pdbx_description
1 polymer ?
#
loop_
_entity_poly.entity_id
_entity_poly.type
_entity_poly.pdbx_seq_one_letter_code
_entity_poly.pdbx_strand_id
1 'polypeptide(L)'
;EDFIRLKTGANEKLTDEQFAKLIVNLKKYVAIDTVQNEYLFHAKIYRWLLEDSDRGVDEFNDAVYDKLFLTPGTDKWLGLYSPDIYSAIENNGVVK
;
A
#
# COMPACT_ATOMS: atom_id res chain seq x y z
N GLU A 1 -1.58 -20.22 11.72
CA GLU A 1 -0.19 -19.84 11.46
C GLU A 1 0.09 -19.49 9.99
N ASP A 2 -0.89 -18.96 9.23
CA ASP A 2 -0.70 -18.58 7.81
C ASP A 2 -0.94 -17.08 7.61
N PHE A 3 -0.21 -16.21 8.32
CA PHE A 3 -0.44 -14.76 8.22
C PHE A 3 0.08 -14.14 6.92
N ILE A 4 1.00 -14.83 6.23
CA ILE A 4 1.68 -14.35 5.02
C ILE A 4 1.82 -15.55 4.07
N ARG A 5 1.25 -15.45 2.86
CA ARG A 5 1.31 -16.53 1.86
C ARG A 5 2.20 -16.13 0.70
N LEU A 6 3.04 -17.06 0.25
CA LEU A 6 3.70 -16.97 -1.05
C LEU A 6 2.65 -17.09 -2.16
N LYS A 7 2.87 -16.31 -3.21
CA LYS A 7 1.89 -15.92 -4.23
C LYS A 7 1.69 -16.99 -5.32
N THR A 8 1.35 -18.20 -4.91
CA THR A 8 1.06 -19.31 -5.84
C THR A 8 -0.45 -19.52 -6.06
N GLY A 9 -1.32 -18.84 -5.31
CA GLY A 9 -2.77 -19.08 -5.30
C GLY A 9 -3.69 -17.98 -5.86
N ALA A 10 -3.15 -16.99 -6.60
CA ALA A 10 -3.91 -15.80 -7.03
C ALA A 10 -5.11 -16.05 -7.98
N ASN A 11 -5.37 -17.31 -8.37
CA ASN A 11 -6.46 -17.70 -9.28
C ASN A 11 -7.64 -18.44 -8.61
N GLU A 12 -7.66 -18.53 -7.28
CA GLU A 12 -8.77 -19.16 -6.58
C GLU A 12 -9.94 -18.18 -6.45
N LYS A 13 -11.12 -18.55 -6.97
CA LYS A 13 -12.34 -17.73 -6.86
C LYS A 13 -12.73 -17.61 -5.39
N LEU A 14 -12.84 -16.38 -4.90
CA LEU A 14 -13.38 -16.09 -3.56
C LEU A 14 -14.84 -16.55 -3.47
N THR A 15 -15.24 -17.08 -2.31
CA THR A 15 -16.66 -17.26 -2.01
C THR A 15 -17.34 -15.91 -1.78
N ASP A 16 -18.67 -15.87 -1.86
CA ASP A 16 -19.44 -14.65 -1.61
C ASP A 16 -19.19 -14.08 -0.20
N GLU A 17 -19.05 -14.94 0.82
CA GLU A 17 -18.71 -14.49 2.18
C GLU A 17 -17.30 -13.89 2.27
N GLN A 18 -16.32 -14.52 1.61
CA GLN A 18 -14.94 -14.02 1.56
C GLN A 18 -14.88 -12.67 0.85
N PHE A 19 -15.60 -12.52 -0.25
CA PHE A 19 -15.70 -11.26 -0.99
C PHE A 19 -16.37 -10.17 -0.14
N ALA A 20 -17.49 -10.48 0.53
CA ALA A 20 -18.15 -9.52 1.40
C ALA A 20 -17.23 -9.03 2.54
N LYS A 21 -16.49 -9.95 3.17
CA LYS A 21 -15.50 -9.63 4.21
C LYS A 21 -14.38 -8.74 3.67
N LEU A 22 -13.86 -9.04 2.47
CA LEU A 22 -12.84 -8.23 1.80
C LEU A 22 -13.31 -6.79 1.58
N ILE A 23 -14.55 -6.59 1.14
CA ILE A 23 -15.13 -5.25 0.93
C ILE A 23 -15.27 -4.48 2.24
N VAL A 24 -15.69 -5.14 3.32
CA VAL A 24 -15.77 -4.51 4.66
C VAL A 24 -14.39 -4.05 5.13
N ASN A 25 -13.37 -4.91 4.97
CA ASN A 25 -12.00 -4.57 5.32
C ASN A 25 -11.45 -3.41 4.48
N LEU A 26 -11.67 -3.44 3.17
CA LEU A 26 -11.25 -2.37 2.26
C LEU A 26 -11.82 -1.02 2.72
N LYS A 27 -13.13 -0.95 2.98
CA LYS A 27 -13.77 0.29 3.47
C LYS A 27 -13.14 0.80 4.77
N LYS A 28 -12.85 -0.12 5.70
CA LYS A 28 -12.20 0.21 6.97
C LYS A 28 -10.80 0.79 6.74
N TYR A 29 -9.98 0.15 5.92
CA TYR A 29 -8.62 0.62 5.64
C TYR A 29 -8.63 1.96 4.91
N VAL A 30 -9.46 2.13 3.88
CA VAL A 30 -9.62 3.42 3.18
C VAL A 30 -10.00 4.55 4.15
N ALA A 31 -10.90 4.31 5.09
CA ALA A 31 -11.28 5.32 6.07
C ALA A 31 -10.12 5.70 7.00
N ILE A 32 -9.35 4.71 7.48
CA ILE A 32 -8.18 4.95 8.34
C ILE A 32 -7.09 5.69 7.56
N ASP A 33 -6.77 5.23 6.36
CA ASP A 33 -5.72 5.79 5.51
C ASP A 33 -6.07 7.23 5.11
N THR A 34 -7.35 7.53 4.83
CA THR A 34 -7.80 8.89 4.56
C THR A 34 -7.51 9.83 5.73
N VAL A 35 -7.81 9.41 6.96
CA VAL A 35 -7.52 10.21 8.16
C VAL A 35 -6.01 10.40 8.33
N GLN A 36 -5.20 9.35 8.14
CA GLN A 36 -3.74 9.47 8.24
C GLN A 36 -3.16 10.39 7.16
N ASN A 37 -3.66 10.28 5.93
CA ASN A 37 -3.24 11.13 4.81
C ASN A 37 -3.48 12.61 5.15
N GLU A 38 -4.70 12.96 5.55
CA GLU A 38 -5.09 14.35 5.81
C GLU A 38 -4.36 14.97 7.01
N TYR A 39 -4.25 14.22 8.12
CA TYR A 39 -3.77 14.81 9.37
C TYR A 39 -2.29 14.58 9.65
N LEU A 40 -1.66 13.56 9.06
CA LEU A 40 -0.27 13.22 9.33
C LEU A 40 0.62 13.40 8.09
N PHE A 41 0.25 12.76 6.98
CA PHE A 41 1.16 12.64 5.83
C PHE A 41 1.21 13.92 5.02
N HIS A 42 0.07 14.56 4.70
CA HIS A 42 0.04 15.84 3.98
C HIS A 42 0.85 16.90 4.70
N ALA A 43 0.69 17.05 6.02
CA ALA A 43 1.44 18.02 6.81
C ALA A 43 2.97 17.80 6.73
N LYS A 44 3.42 16.54 6.78
CA LYS A 44 4.84 16.20 6.67
C LYS A 44 5.39 16.40 5.25
N ILE A 45 4.61 16.03 4.23
CA ILE A 45 4.95 16.22 2.81
C ILE A 45 5.07 17.71 2.48
N TYR A 46 4.09 18.53 2.88
CA TYR A 46 4.14 19.98 2.66
C TYR A 46 5.34 20.62 3.36
N ARG A 47 5.65 20.19 4.58
CA ARG A 47 6.85 20.66 5.27
C ARG A 47 8.12 20.33 4.48
N TRP A 48 8.27 19.11 3.98
CA TRP A 48 9.45 18.73 3.19
C TRP A 48 9.56 19.52 1.88
N LEU A 49 8.43 19.77 1.20
CA LEU A 49 8.39 20.60 0.00
C LEU A 49 8.80 22.06 0.27
N LEU A 50 8.48 22.60 1.44
CA LEU A 50 8.88 23.94 1.85
C LEU A 50 10.34 24.03 2.30
N GLU A 51 10.87 22.97 2.92
CA GLU A 51 12.27 22.91 3.39
C GLU A 51 13.27 22.71 2.25
N ASP A 52 12.88 22.03 1.17
CA ASP A 52 13.74 21.70 0.02
C ASP A 52 12.94 21.75 -1.29
N SER A 53 12.61 22.97 -1.74
CA SER A 53 11.73 23.20 -2.90
C SER A 53 12.38 22.93 -4.26
N ASP A 54 13.71 22.86 -4.31
CA ASP A 54 14.47 22.69 -5.55
C ASP A 54 14.69 21.21 -5.89
N ARG A 55 14.30 20.28 -5.01
CA ARG A 55 14.41 18.84 -5.24
C ARG A 55 13.54 18.41 -6.43
N GLY A 56 14.10 17.57 -7.30
CA GLY A 56 13.37 16.96 -8.41
C GLY A 56 12.23 16.04 -7.92
N VAL A 57 11.17 15.93 -8.72
CA VAL A 57 9.97 15.13 -8.36
C VAL A 57 10.32 13.67 -8.09
N ASP A 58 11.20 13.06 -8.88
CA ASP A 58 11.60 11.66 -8.72
C ASP A 58 12.34 11.43 -7.40
N GLU A 59 13.34 12.26 -7.08
CA GLU A 59 14.08 12.20 -5.81
C GLU A 59 13.19 12.49 -4.60
N PHE A 60 12.21 13.38 -4.75
CA PHE A 60 11.22 13.65 -3.72
C PHE A 60 10.31 12.43 -3.49
N ASN A 61 9.83 11.81 -4.57
CA ASN A 61 8.99 10.63 -4.52
C ASN A 61 9.72 9.46 -3.85
N ASP A 62 10.97 9.19 -4.22
CA ASP A 62 11.79 8.16 -3.57
C ASP A 62 11.92 8.40 -2.06
N ALA A 63 12.17 9.65 -1.65
CA ALA A 63 12.24 10.01 -0.23
C ALA A 63 10.90 9.80 0.50
N VAL A 64 9.76 10.05 -0.15
CA VAL A 64 8.43 9.79 0.41
C VAL A 64 8.24 8.29 0.64
N TYR A 65 8.49 7.45 -0.36
CA TYR A 65 8.36 6.00 -0.22
C TYR A 65 9.33 5.43 0.81
N ASP A 66 10.60 5.83 0.78
CA ASP A 66 11.64 5.33 1.69
C ASP A 66 11.40 5.74 3.15
N LYS A 67 11.03 7.00 3.40
CA LYS A 67 11.07 7.60 4.75
C LYS A 67 9.70 7.86 5.36
N LEU A 68 8.66 8.01 4.56
CA LEU A 68 7.29 8.21 5.06
C LEU A 68 6.52 6.91 5.07
N PHE A 69 6.49 6.21 3.94
CA PHE A 69 5.76 4.95 3.80
C PHE A 69 6.57 3.71 4.16
N LEU A 70 7.89 3.84 4.30
CA LEU A 70 8.81 2.75 4.63
C LEU A 70 8.73 1.58 3.63
N THR A 71 8.48 1.90 2.37
CA THR A 71 8.33 0.97 1.25
C THR A 71 9.31 1.33 0.14
N PRO A 72 10.62 1.17 0.38
CA PRO A 72 11.63 1.57 -0.60
C PRO A 72 11.49 0.78 -1.90
N GLY A 73 11.97 1.33 -3.02
CA GLY A 73 11.93 0.64 -4.31
C GLY A 73 12.70 -0.71 -4.34
N THR A 74 13.57 -0.95 -3.35
CA THR A 74 14.31 -2.20 -3.17
C THR A 74 13.68 -3.15 -2.14
N ASP A 75 12.48 -2.84 -1.66
CA ASP A 75 11.78 -3.67 -0.66
C ASP A 75 11.44 -5.05 -1.24
N LYS A 76 11.99 -6.09 -0.61
CA LYS A 76 11.78 -7.49 -0.99
C LYS A 76 10.39 -8.00 -0.63
N TRP A 77 9.67 -7.27 0.22
CA TRP A 77 8.34 -7.65 0.71
C TRP A 77 7.24 -6.95 -0.09
N LEU A 78 7.58 -6.05 -1.00
CA LEU A 78 6.65 -5.49 -1.98
C LEU A 78 6.08 -6.64 -2.83
N GLY A 79 4.79 -6.93 -2.68
CA GLY A 79 4.09 -8.02 -3.36
C GLY A 79 3.73 -9.23 -2.47
N LEU A 80 4.13 -9.24 -1.19
CA LEU A 80 3.51 -10.09 -0.18
C LEU A 80 2.13 -9.53 0.16
N TYR A 81 1.11 -10.38 0.21
CA TYR A 81 -0.26 -9.94 0.54
C TYR A 81 -0.90 -10.85 1.57
N SER A 82 -1.73 -10.25 2.41
CA SER A 82 -2.71 -11.00 3.20
C SER A 82 -3.93 -11.25 2.33
N PRO A 83 -4.52 -12.47 2.34
CA PRO A 83 -5.73 -12.77 1.57
C PRO A 83 -6.93 -11.89 1.95
N ASP A 84 -6.88 -11.22 3.11
CA ASP A 84 -7.92 -10.32 3.60
C ASP A 84 -7.74 -8.86 3.12
N ILE A 85 -6.73 -8.56 2.30
CA ILE A 85 -6.40 -7.21 1.80
C ILE A 85 -6.65 -7.13 0.28
N TYR A 86 -7.36 -6.08 -0.13
CA TYR A 86 -7.54 -5.76 -1.54
C TYR A 86 -6.42 -4.83 -2.01
N SER A 87 -5.54 -5.31 -2.90
CA SER A 87 -4.37 -4.54 -3.36
C SER A 87 -4.66 -3.63 -4.55
N ALA A 88 -5.76 -3.86 -5.29
CA ALA A 88 -6.05 -3.23 -6.59
C ALA A 88 -4.97 -3.40 -7.69
N ILE A 89 -3.98 -4.27 -7.47
CA ILE A 89 -2.94 -4.57 -8.47
C ILE A 89 -3.36 -5.83 -9.23
N GLU A 90 -3.29 -5.79 -10.56
CA GLU A 90 -3.55 -6.97 -11.40
C GLU A 90 -2.65 -8.13 -10.97
N ASN A 91 -3.23 -9.31 -10.75
CA ASN A 91 -2.53 -10.47 -10.21
C ASN A 91 -1.74 -10.15 -8.93
N ASN A 92 -2.16 -9.17 -8.12
CA ASN A 92 -1.43 -8.60 -6.98
C ASN A 92 0.02 -8.16 -7.31
N GLY A 93 0.36 -7.92 -8.58
CA GLY A 93 1.71 -7.52 -9.04
C GLY A 93 2.67 -8.66 -9.40
N VAL A 94 2.19 -9.84 -9.81
CA VAL A 94 3.06 -10.94 -10.27
C VAL A 94 3.01 -10.90 -11.77
N VAL A 95 4.17 -10.58 -12.34
CA VAL A 95 4.43 -10.75 -13.77
C VAL A 95 4.99 -12.16 -13.93
N LYS A 96 4.43 -12.91 -14.88
CA LYS A 96 4.76 -14.30 -15.15
C LYS A 96 6.14 -14.46 -15.79
#